data_AF-A0A6C0JM38-F1
#
_entry.id   AF-A0A6C0JM38-F1
#
_cell.length_a   1.000
_cell.length_b   1.000
_cell.length_c   1.000
_cell.angle_alpha   90.00
_cell.angle_beta   90.00
_cell.angle_gamma   90.00
#
_symmetry.space_group_name_H-M   'P 1'
#
loop_
_entity.id
_entity.type
_entity.pdbx_description
1 polymer ?
#
loop_
_entity_poly.entity_id
_entity_poly.type
_entity_poly.pdbx_seq_one_letter_code
_entity_poly.pdbx_strand_id
1 'polypeptide(L)'
;MRLKSELYKKEQEEIIYKIVKILNLENKTEYTLYELDKNEEIQNKIMELIPEIRKWFSFNNMKAVGEPSKRKRPWLCIIKQLLKAKYAIESKDFQFTEDDIYIRTHKYIFNKLFI
;
A
#
# COMPACT_ATOMS: atom_id res chain seq x y z
N MET A 1 5.16 -29.06 5.33
CA MET A 1 3.94 -28.23 5.23
C MET A 1 4.18 -27.21 4.13
N ARG A 2 3.34 -27.13 3.10
CA ARG A 2 3.50 -26.14 2.01
C ARG A 2 3.19 -24.73 2.53
N LEU A 3 3.87 -23.71 2.00
CA LEU A 3 3.65 -22.33 2.42
C LEU A 3 2.35 -21.80 1.82
N LYS A 4 1.64 -20.91 2.55
CA LYS A 4 0.45 -20.22 2.01
C LYS A 4 0.74 -19.49 0.69
N SER A 5 1.94 -18.95 0.54
CA SER A 5 2.40 -18.28 -0.69
C SER A 5 2.48 -19.22 -1.90
N GLU A 6 2.66 -20.52 -1.68
CA GLU A 6 2.69 -21.51 -2.76
C GLU A 6 1.27 -21.99 -3.09
N LEU A 7 0.42 -22.13 -2.07
CA LEU A 7 -0.95 -22.63 -2.21
C LEU A 7 -1.93 -21.61 -2.77
N TYR A 8 -1.77 -20.33 -2.40
CA TYR A 8 -2.73 -19.25 -2.69
C TYR A 8 -2.12 -18.14 -3.55
N LYS A 9 -1.15 -18.49 -4.40
CA LYS A 9 -0.40 -17.52 -5.21
C LYS A 9 -1.34 -16.64 -6.06
N LYS A 10 -2.37 -17.24 -6.66
CA LYS A 10 -3.33 -16.52 -7.53
C LYS A 10 -4.12 -15.49 -6.74
N GLU A 11 -4.67 -15.88 -5.60
CA GLU A 11 -5.45 -15.01 -4.72
C GLU A 11 -4.61 -13.88 -4.14
N GLN A 12 -3.34 -14.17 -3.82
CA GLN A 12 -2.38 -13.14 -3.40
C GLN A 12 -2.07 -12.16 -4.52
N GLU A 13 -1.90 -12.63 -5.76
CA GLU A 13 -1.69 -11.79 -6.94
C GLU A 13 -2.92 -10.94 -7.25
N GLU A 14 -4.13 -11.47 -7.12
CA GLU A 14 -5.38 -10.72 -7.27
C GLU A 14 -5.50 -9.58 -6.26
N ILE A 15 -5.18 -9.82 -4.98
CA ILE A 15 -5.19 -8.77 -3.95
C ILE A 15 -4.15 -7.68 -4.27
N ILE A 16 -2.94 -8.07 -4.69
CA ILE A 16 -1.92 -7.12 -5.11
C ILE A 16 -2.42 -6.28 -6.29
N TYR A 17 -3.07 -6.92 -7.27
CA TYR A 17 -3.63 -6.23 -8.43
C TYR A 17 -4.78 -5.28 -8.05
N LYS A 18 -5.64 -5.64 -7.09
CA LYS A 18 -6.65 -4.73 -6.53
C LYS A 18 -5.99 -3.46 -5.95
N ILE A 19 -4.91 -3.61 -5.18
CA ILE A 19 -4.18 -2.46 -4.61
C ILE A 19 -3.55 -1.59 -5.71
N VAL A 20 -2.98 -2.20 -6.75
CA VAL A 20 -2.43 -1.49 -7.93
C VAL A 20 -3.52 -0.65 -8.61
N LYS A 21 -4.73 -1.20 -8.77
CA LYS A 21 -5.88 -0.48 -9.34
C LYS A 21 -6.38 0.65 -8.45
N ILE A 22 -6.49 0.43 -7.14
CA ILE A 22 -6.92 1.46 -6.18
C ILE A 22 -5.98 2.67 -6.25
N LEU A 23 -4.68 2.42 -6.38
CA LEU A 23 -3.65 3.45 -6.53
C LEU A 23 -3.41 3.86 -7.99
N ASN A 24 -4.20 3.36 -8.96
CA ASN A 24 -4.06 3.66 -10.38
C ASN A 24 -2.59 3.70 -10.89
N LEU A 25 -1.76 2.75 -10.44
CA LEU A 25 -0.29 2.81 -10.65
C LEU A 25 0.13 2.65 -12.13
N GLU A 26 -0.81 2.30 -13.01
CA GLU A 26 -0.61 2.28 -14.46
C GLU A 26 -0.48 3.71 -15.03
N ASN A 27 -1.20 4.68 -14.45
CA ASN A 27 -1.23 6.06 -14.92
C ASN A 27 -0.48 7.02 -13.98
N LYS A 28 -0.41 6.70 -12.69
CA LYS A 28 0.23 7.53 -11.67
C LYS A 28 1.12 6.68 -10.77
N THR A 29 2.43 6.77 -10.96
CA THR A 29 3.41 5.97 -10.22
C THR A 29 3.97 6.67 -8.98
N GLU A 30 3.49 7.88 -8.68
CA GLU A 30 4.03 8.71 -7.61
C GLU A 30 2.93 9.27 -6.75
N TYR A 31 3.10 9.18 -5.43
CA TYR A 31 2.14 9.68 -4.46
C TYR A 31 2.86 10.41 -3.34
N THR A 32 2.33 11.55 -2.92
CA THR A 32 2.77 12.15 -1.66
C THR A 32 2.00 11.54 -0.50
N LEU A 33 2.63 11.44 0.67
CA LEU A 33 1.96 11.05 1.90
C LEU A 33 0.80 12.00 2.21
N TYR A 34 0.98 13.29 1.91
CA TYR A 34 -0.05 14.32 2.08
C TYR A 34 -1.30 14.02 1.25
N GLU A 35 -1.13 13.72 -0.04
CA GLU A 35 -2.24 13.33 -0.92
C GLU A 35 -2.95 12.08 -0.40
N LEU A 36 -2.18 11.06 0.00
CA LEU A 36 -2.75 9.81 0.50
C LEU A 36 -3.49 10.00 1.84
N ASP A 37 -2.97 10.86 2.73
CA ASP A 37 -3.61 11.22 4.01
C ASP A 37 -4.95 11.96 3.79
N LYS A 38 -5.08 12.73 2.70
CA LYS A 38 -6.34 13.42 2.32
C LYS A 38 -7.32 12.53 1.54
N ASN A 39 -6.87 11.43 0.96
CA ASN A 39 -7.70 10.56 0.12
C ASN A 39 -8.35 9.44 0.95
N GLU A 40 -9.47 9.74 1.61
CA GLU A 40 -10.22 8.76 2.42
C GLU A 40 -10.72 7.56 1.60
N GLU A 41 -11.03 7.75 0.32
CA GLU A 41 -11.51 6.69 -0.56
C GLU A 41 -10.44 5.60 -0.75
N ILE A 42 -9.20 5.98 -1.07
CA ILE A 42 -8.08 5.05 -1.17
C ILE A 42 -7.84 4.38 0.18
N GLN A 43 -7.85 5.14 1.27
CA GLN A 43 -7.62 4.58 2.61
C GLN A 43 -8.66 3.51 2.95
N ASN A 44 -9.94 3.81 2.79
CA ASN A 44 -11.04 2.90 3.09
C ASN A 44 -11.00 1.64 2.21
N LYS A 45 -10.81 1.79 0.90
CA LYS A 45 -10.68 0.65 -0.03
C LYS A 45 -9.53 -0.29 0.34
N ILE A 46 -8.39 0.24 0.79
CA ILE A 46 -7.27 -0.61 1.25
C ILE A 46 -7.61 -1.31 2.56
N MET A 47 -8.31 -0.64 3.47
CA MET A 47 -8.71 -1.21 4.76
C MET A 47 -9.77 -2.31 4.61
N GLU A 48 -10.69 -2.17 3.67
CA GLU A 48 -11.70 -3.17 3.33
C GLU A 48 -11.10 -4.48 2.82
N LEU A 49 -9.85 -4.47 2.30
CA LEU A 49 -9.15 -5.69 1.88
C LEU A 49 -8.60 -6.51 3.05
N ILE A 50 -8.58 -6.00 4.28
CA ILE A 50 -8.00 -6.68 5.45
C ILE A 50 -8.56 -8.10 5.67
N PRO A 51 -9.87 -8.36 5.60
CA PRO A 51 -10.41 -9.71 5.75
C PRO A 51 -9.88 -10.69 4.70
N GLU A 52 -9.80 -10.27 3.43
CA GLU A 52 -9.23 -11.08 2.35
C GLU A 52 -7.72 -11.32 2.58
N ILE A 53 -6.98 -10.29 2.99
CA ILE A 53 -5.56 -10.41 3.29
C ILE A 53 -5.33 -11.40 4.43
N ARG A 54 -6.13 -11.36 5.51
CA ARG A 54 -6.05 -12.31 6.64
C ARG A 54 -6.30 -13.75 6.21
N LYS A 55 -7.16 -13.96 5.22
CA LYS A 55 -7.47 -15.29 4.69
C LYS A 55 -6.26 -15.89 3.95
N TRP A 56 -5.68 -15.12 3.02
CA TRP A 56 -4.73 -15.65 2.04
C TRP A 56 -3.26 -15.40 2.36
N PHE A 57 -2.93 -14.40 3.19
CA PHE A 57 -1.57 -14.09 3.60
C PHE A 57 -1.27 -14.56 5.03
N SER A 58 0.01 -14.85 5.30
CA SER A 58 0.50 -14.85 6.67
C SER A 58 0.71 -13.40 7.12
N PHE A 59 0.08 -12.99 8.20
CA PHE A 59 0.10 -11.60 8.69
C PHE A 59 0.72 -11.47 10.08
N ASN A 60 1.38 -12.50 10.61
CA ASN A 60 2.09 -12.43 11.89
C ASN A 60 3.11 -11.27 11.92
N ASN A 61 3.77 -11.02 10.78
CA ASN A 61 4.71 -9.90 10.60
C ASN A 61 4.07 -8.65 9.97
N MET A 62 2.76 -8.64 9.73
CA MET A 62 2.01 -7.54 9.13
C MET A 62 1.04 -6.94 10.16
N LYS A 63 1.59 -6.27 11.18
CA LYS A 63 0.81 -5.68 12.29
C LYS A 63 -0.33 -4.75 11.86
N ALA A 64 -0.23 -4.12 10.67
CA ALA A 64 -1.30 -3.27 10.13
C ALA A 64 -2.56 -4.05 9.74
N VAL A 65 -2.41 -5.34 9.44
CA VAL A 65 -3.54 -6.25 9.15
C VAL A 65 -4.04 -6.90 10.42
N GLY A 66 -3.15 -7.26 11.35
CA GLY A 66 -3.54 -7.84 12.65
C GLY A 66 -4.28 -6.85 13.54
N GLU A 67 -3.72 -5.66 13.74
CA GLU A 67 -4.22 -4.64 14.67
C GLU A 67 -4.24 -3.25 14.00
N PRO A 68 -5.08 -3.05 12.97
CA PRO A 68 -5.09 -1.81 12.19
C PRO A 68 -5.34 -0.55 13.05
N SER A 69 -6.22 -0.64 14.05
CA SER A 69 -6.58 0.48 14.94
C SER A 69 -5.43 0.98 15.82
N LYS A 70 -4.39 0.18 16.04
CA LYS A 70 -3.20 0.58 16.83
C LYS A 70 -2.18 1.36 16.01
N ARG A 71 -2.42 1.59 14.72
CA ARG A 71 -1.50 2.32 13.83
C ARG A 71 -2.17 3.55 13.25
N LYS A 72 -1.40 4.63 13.11
CA LYS A 72 -1.86 5.88 12.50
C LYS A 72 -2.23 5.71 11.02
N ARG A 73 -1.47 4.90 10.27
CA ARG A 73 -1.61 4.70 8.81
C ARG A 73 -1.50 3.22 8.42
N PRO A 74 -2.45 2.37 8.85
CA PRO A 74 -2.42 0.94 8.55
C PRO A 74 -2.45 0.68 7.05
N TRP A 75 -3.26 1.43 6.30
CA TRP A 75 -3.36 1.36 4.83
C TRP A 75 -1.99 1.55 4.13
N LEU A 76 -1.18 2.52 4.58
CA LEU A 76 0.13 2.79 3.99
C LEU A 76 1.11 1.63 4.22
N CYS A 77 1.06 1.03 5.41
CA CYS A 77 1.86 -0.15 5.72
C CYS A 77 1.45 -1.36 4.88
N ILE A 78 0.15 -1.54 4.64
CA ILE A 78 -0.40 -2.63 3.80
C ILE A 78 0.09 -2.46 2.36
N ILE A 79 -0.09 -1.26 1.78
CA ILE A 79 0.38 -0.92 0.43
C ILE A 79 1.87 -1.27 0.28
N LYS A 80 2.73 -0.73 1.15
CA LYS A 80 4.17 -0.96 1.06
C LYS A 80 4.55 -2.43 1.19
N GLN A 81 3.92 -3.15 2.12
CA GLN A 81 4.26 -4.55 2.37
C GLN A 81 3.82 -5.49 1.24
N LEU A 82 2.66 -5.24 0.62
CA LEU A 82 2.13 -6.11 -0.43
C LEU A 82 2.70 -5.76 -1.81
N LEU A 83 2.86 -4.47 -2.12
CA LEU A 83 3.37 -4.04 -3.42
C LEU A 83 4.87 -4.29 -3.61
N LYS A 84 5.66 -4.48 -2.55
CA LYS A 84 7.10 -4.78 -2.67
C LYS A 84 7.42 -6.02 -3.52
N ALA A 85 6.45 -6.93 -3.69
CA ALA A 85 6.60 -8.11 -4.54
C ALA A 85 6.60 -7.78 -6.04
N LYS A 86 6.09 -6.61 -6.44
CA LYS A 86 5.96 -6.18 -7.84
C LYS A 86 6.57 -4.80 -8.12
N TYR A 87 6.88 -4.02 -7.07
CA TYR A 87 7.40 -2.66 -7.18
C TYR A 87 8.58 -2.44 -6.21
N ALA A 88 9.64 -1.80 -6.69
CA ALA A 88 10.59 -1.11 -5.84
C ALA A 88 9.95 0.22 -5.41
N ILE A 89 9.81 0.42 -4.09
CA ILE A 89 9.15 1.61 -3.53
C ILE A 89 10.22 2.50 -2.93
N GLU A 90 10.48 3.64 -3.56
CA GLU A 90 11.37 4.67 -3.03
C GLU A 90 10.58 5.65 -2.17
N SER A 91 11.20 6.15 -1.10
CA SER A 91 10.65 7.19 -0.23
C SER A 91 11.64 8.34 -0.17
N LYS A 92 11.22 9.55 -0.53
CA LYS A 92 12.05 10.76 -0.52
C LYS A 92 11.34 11.84 0.29
N ASP A 93 12.10 12.67 1.00
CA ASP A 93 11.57 13.94 1.52
C ASP A 93 11.07 14.79 0.35
N PHE A 94 9.95 15.46 0.54
CA PHE A 94 9.35 16.34 -0.46
C PHE A 94 8.70 17.53 0.24
N GLN A 95 8.75 18.68 -0.42
CA GLN A 95 8.18 19.91 0.10
C GLN A 95 7.57 20.70 -1.04
N PHE A 96 6.42 21.31 -0.78
CA PHE A 96 5.68 22.12 -1.74
C PHE A 96 4.85 23.16 -0.97
N THR A 97 4.36 24.16 -1.70
CA THR A 97 3.47 25.19 -1.15
C THR A 97 2.10 25.01 -1.78
N GLU A 98 1.06 24.98 -0.96
CA GLU A 98 -0.36 24.92 -1.37
C GLU A 98 -1.10 25.98 -0.54
N ASP A 99 -1.86 26.85 -1.20
CA ASP A 99 -2.59 27.96 -0.55
C ASP A 99 -1.72 28.84 0.38
N ASP A 100 -0.51 29.21 -0.08
CA ASP A 100 0.52 29.94 0.67
C ASP A 100 1.02 29.25 1.95
N ILE A 101 0.62 28.00 2.19
CA ILE A 101 1.07 27.18 3.31
C ILE A 101 2.21 26.29 2.82
N TYR A 102 3.36 26.41 3.49
CA TYR A 102 4.50 25.53 3.25
C TYR A 102 4.26 24.15 3.88
N ILE A 103 4.30 23.10 3.05
CA ILE A 103 4.01 21.73 3.47
C ILE A 103 5.24 20.86 3.22
N ARG A 104 5.69 20.19 4.27
CA ARG A 104 6.70 19.13 4.20
C ARG A 104 6.02 17.77 4.29
N THR A 105 6.37 16.88 3.38
CA THR A 105 5.79 15.54 3.27
C THR A 105 6.83 14.53 2.77
N HIS A 106 6.42 13.28 2.58
CA HIS A 106 7.22 12.29 1.86
C HIS A 106 6.58 11.99 0.52
N LYS A 107 7.40 11.82 -0.51
CA LYS A 107 6.99 11.32 -1.81
C LYS A 107 7.39 9.85 -1.94
N TYR A 108 6.42 9.01 -2.30
CA TYR A 108 6.60 7.61 -2.62
C TYR A 108 6.59 7.42 -4.13
N ILE A 109 7.59 6.74 -4.66
CA ILE A 109 7.73 6.43 -6.09
C ILE A 109 7.68 4.92 -6.25
N PHE A 110 6.77 4.43 -7.10
CA PHE A 110 6.54 3.01 -7.34
C PHE A 110 7.15 2.60 -8.68
N ASN A 111 8.34 2.01 -8.63
CA ASN A 111 9.06 1.53 -9.81
C ASN A 111 8.73 0.05 -10.03
N LYS A 112 8.03 -0.28 -11.11
CA LYS A 112 7.65 -1.67 -11.42
C LYS A 112 8.90 -2.53 -11.60
N LEU A 113 8.94 -3.66 -10.92
CA LEU A 113 10.01 -4.65 -11.09
C LEU A 113 9.74 -5.39 -12.41
N PHE A 114 10.72 -5.39 -13.31
CA PHE A 114 10.73 -6.29 -14.48
C PHE A 114 11.12 -7.69 -13.97
N ILE A 115 10.11 -8.51 -13.68
CA ILE A 115 10.25 -9.92 -13.25
C ILE A 115 9.64 -10.80 -14.31
#